data_AF-A0A961AZV6-F1
#
_entry.id   AF-A0A961AZV6-F1
#
_cell.length_a   1.000
_cell.length_b   1.000
_cell.length_c   1.000
_cell.angle_alpha   90.00
_cell.angle_beta   90.00
_cell.angle_gamma   90.00
#
_symmetry.space_group_name_H-M   'P 1'
#
loop_
_entity.id
_entity.type
_entity.pdbx_description
1 polymer ?
#
loop_
_entity_poly.entity_id
_entity_poly.type
_entity_poly.pdbx_seq_one_letter_code
_entity_poly.pdbx_strand_id
1 'polypeptide(L)'
;MFKKILIVLLILIVAFVVVVALQPGDMRVSRSAVIPAAPAVVFDHVNDLHKWQAWSPWARLDPNATNTFEGPTAGKDAAFSWSGNMSVGEGTMTITESHPAEA
;
A
#
# COMPACT_ATOMS: atom_id res chain seq x y z
N MET A 1 38.86 4.30 -30.98
CA MET A 1 37.75 5.15 -30.49
C MET A 1 36.67 4.34 -29.78
N PHE A 2 36.21 3.21 -30.33
CA PHE A 2 35.20 2.33 -29.72
C PHE A 2 35.48 1.91 -28.27
N LYS A 3 36.71 1.48 -27.92
CA LYS A 3 37.10 1.17 -26.54
C LYS A 3 36.88 2.34 -25.57
N LYS A 4 37.14 3.58 -25.99
CA LYS A 4 36.96 4.77 -25.15
C LYS A 4 35.48 5.03 -24.90
N ILE A 5 34.64 4.86 -25.92
CA ILE A 5 33.18 4.99 -25.81
C ILE A 5 32.63 3.93 -24.85
N LEU A 6 33.07 2.67 -24.95
CA LEU A 6 32.66 1.59 -24.06
C LEU A 6 33.06 1.86 -22.59
N ILE A 7 34.26 2.38 -22.36
CA ILE A 7 34.74 2.75 -21.02
C ILE A 7 33.88 3.89 -20.45
N VAL A 8 33.60 4.93 -21.23
CA VAL A 8 32.74 6.04 -20.79
C VAL A 8 31.33 5.55 -20.47
N LEU A 9 30.75 4.69 -21.31
CA LEU A 9 29.43 4.10 -21.07
C LEU A 9 29.42 3.25 -19.79
N LEU A 10 30.45 2.44 -19.56
CA LEU A 10 30.57 1.64 -18.35
C LEU A 10 30.66 2.54 -17.10
N ILE A 11 31.44 3.62 -17.16
CA ILE A 11 31.54 4.59 -16.06
C ILE A 11 30.18 5.22 -15.78
N LEU A 12 29.41 5.59 -16.81
CA LEU A 12 28.08 6.15 -16.64
C LEU A 12 27.09 5.15 -16.02
N ILE A 13 27.13 3.88 -16.45
CA ILE A 13 26.28 2.82 -15.86
C ILE A 13 26.65 2.60 -14.40
N VAL A 14 27.94 2.50 -14.07
CA VAL A 14 28.40 2.33 -12.68
C VAL A 14 28.00 3.54 -11.83
N ALA A 15 28.19 4.76 -12.33
CA ALA A 15 27.77 5.96 -11.63
C ALA A 15 26.26 5.99 -11.39
N PHE A 16 25.45 5.61 -12.39
CA PHE A 16 24.00 5.53 -12.27
C PHE A 16 23.57 4.50 -11.20
N VAL A 17 24.16 3.30 -11.21
CA VAL A 17 23.87 2.26 -10.21
C VAL A 17 24.22 2.73 -8.80
N VAL A 18 25.37 3.39 -8.62
CA VAL A 18 25.77 3.96 -7.32
C VAL A 18 24.75 5.00 -6.84
N VAL A 19 24.30 5.90 -7.71
CA VAL A 19 23.31 6.92 -7.35
C VAL A 19 21.98 6.29 -6.92
N VAL A 20 21.49 5.28 -7.65
CA VAL A 20 20.24 4.58 -7.32
C VAL A 20 20.36 3.80 -6.01
N ALA A 21 21.48 3.10 -5.79
CA ALA A 21 21.72 2.33 -4.57
C ALA A 21 21.79 3.19 -3.30
N LEU A 22 22.10 4.49 -3.45
CA LEU A 22 22.12 5.45 -2.35
C LEU A 22 20.77 6.16 -2.12
N GLN A 23 19.77 5.94 -2.97
CA GLN A 23 18.45 6.54 -2.76
C GLN A 23 17.71 5.84 -1.61
N PRO A 24 16.98 6.59 -0.76
CA PRO A 24 16.10 6.01 0.23
C PRO A 24 15.04 5.12 -0.42
N GLY A 25 14.85 3.90 0.10
CA GLY A 25 13.81 2.98 -0.36
C GLY A 25 12.41 3.33 0.13
N ASP A 26 12.29 4.30 1.04
CA ASP A 26 11.02 4.66 1.66
C ASP A 26 10.28 5.72 0.84
N MET A 27 9.04 5.41 0.45
CA MET A 27 8.12 6.36 -0.17
C MET A 27 6.95 6.63 0.76
N ARG A 28 6.65 7.90 1.02
CA ARG A 28 5.48 8.31 1.80
C ARG A 28 4.43 8.94 0.89
N VAL A 29 3.24 8.34 0.84
CA VAL A 29 2.07 8.89 0.15
C VAL A 29 1.03 9.29 1.20
N SER A 30 0.49 10.50 1.08
CA SER A 30 -0.59 10.98 1.95
C SER A 30 -1.72 11.57 1.12
N ARG A 31 -2.96 11.28 1.53
CA ARG A 31 -4.19 11.83 0.95
C ARG A 31 -5.11 12.25 2.08
N SER A 32 -5.88 13.30 1.86
CA SER A 32 -6.84 13.81 2.83
C SER A 32 -8.16 14.14 2.14
N ALA A 33 -9.26 13.88 2.82
CA ALA A 33 -10.60 14.20 2.38
C ALA A 33 -11.46 14.58 3.59
N VAL A 34 -12.42 15.47 3.40
CA VAL A 34 -13.41 15.82 4.43
C VAL A 34 -14.61 14.89 4.24
N ILE A 35 -14.97 14.14 5.28
CA ILE A 35 -16.13 13.26 5.30
C ILE A 35 -17.17 13.87 6.26
N PRO A 36 -18.40 14.16 5.80
CA PRO A 36 -19.46 14.69 6.66
C PRO A 36 -20.08 13.59 7.53
N ALA A 37 -19.28 12.99 8.42
CA ALA A 37 -19.68 11.94 9.36
C ALA A 37 -18.93 12.10 10.69
N ALA A 38 -19.48 11.52 11.76
CA ALA A 38 -18.79 11.48 13.06
C ALA A 38 -17.50 10.65 12.97
N PRO A 39 -16.40 11.04 13.64
CA PRO A 39 -15.12 10.33 13.58
C PRO A 39 -15.22 8.84 13.94
N ALA A 40 -16.06 8.49 14.91
CA ALA A 40 -16.29 7.10 15.31
C ALA A 40 -16.85 6.22 14.18
N VAL A 41 -17.70 6.79 13.32
CA VAL A 41 -18.28 6.09 12.16
C VAL A 41 -17.23 5.85 11.08
N VAL A 42 -16.37 6.85 10.84
CA VAL A 42 -15.26 6.70 9.89
C VAL A 42 -14.23 5.70 10.41
N PHE A 43 -13.91 5.76 11.70
CA PHE A 43 -12.96 4.86 12.34
C PHE A 43 -13.41 3.40 12.23
N ASP A 44 -14.69 3.11 12.49
CA ASP A 44 -15.26 1.77 12.37
C ASP A 44 -15.09 1.17 10.96
N HIS A 45 -15.16 1.98 9.90
CA HIS A 45 -14.92 1.54 8.52
C HIS A 45 -13.45 1.27 8.17
N VAL A 46 -12.51 1.87 8.90
CA VAL A 46 -11.07 1.67 8.68
C VAL A 46 -10.55 0.55 9.58
N ASN A 47 -11.09 0.45 10.79
CA ASN A 47 -10.67 -0.50 11.82
C ASN A 47 -11.15 -1.93 11.57
N ASP A 48 -12.27 -2.11 10.87
CA ASP A 48 -12.78 -3.41 10.43
C ASP A 48 -12.48 -3.62 8.94
N LEU A 49 -11.55 -4.53 8.65
CA LEU A 49 -11.11 -4.80 7.27
C LEU A 49 -12.22 -5.41 6.41
N HIS A 50 -13.25 -6.02 6.99
CA HIS A 50 -14.41 -6.53 6.22
C HIS A 50 -15.20 -5.39 5.57
N LYS A 51 -15.14 -4.18 6.15
CA LYS A 51 -15.83 -3.00 5.64
C LYS A 51 -15.03 -2.24 4.57
N TRP A 52 -13.77 -2.60 4.34
CA TRP A 52 -12.91 -1.91 3.37
C TRP A 52 -13.43 -1.99 1.94
N GLN A 53 -14.10 -3.07 1.57
CA GLN A 53 -14.63 -3.24 0.21
C GLN A 53 -15.60 -2.13 -0.20
N ALA A 54 -16.30 -1.51 0.78
CA ALA A 54 -17.26 -0.44 0.51
C ALA A 54 -16.62 0.87 0.02
N TRP A 55 -15.34 1.12 0.36
CA TRP A 55 -14.69 2.41 0.10
C TRP A 55 -13.31 2.29 -0.57
N SER A 56 -12.72 1.09 -0.58
CA SER A 56 -11.44 0.78 -1.19
C SER A 56 -11.42 1.13 -2.69
N PRO A 57 -10.45 1.95 -3.15
CA PRO A 57 -10.24 2.19 -4.58
C PRO A 57 -9.95 0.90 -5.35
N TRP A 58 -9.24 -0.05 -4.74
CA TRP A 58 -8.89 -1.34 -5.33
C TRP A 58 -10.12 -2.23 -5.54
N ALA A 59 -11.06 -2.21 -4.60
CA ALA A 59 -12.32 -2.95 -4.75
C ALA A 59 -13.19 -2.44 -5.91
N ARG A 60 -13.06 -1.15 -6.29
CA ARG A 60 -13.71 -0.63 -7.50
C ARG A 60 -13.01 -1.06 -8.79
N LEU A 61 -11.69 -1.23 -8.74
CA LEU A 61 -10.88 -1.66 -9.90
C LEU A 61 -11.04 -3.16 -10.19
N ASP A 62 -11.25 -3.97 -9.15
CA ASP A 62 -11.56 -5.39 -9.29
C ASP A 62 -12.64 -5.83 -8.28
N PRO A 63 -13.93 -5.77 -8.67
CA PRO A 63 -15.03 -6.25 -7.83
C PRO A 63 -15.04 -7.76 -7.60
N ASN A 64 -14.31 -8.52 -8.45
CA ASN A 64 -14.26 -9.98 -8.39
C ASN A 64 -13.05 -10.50 -7.62
N ALA A 65 -12.23 -9.61 -7.05
CA ALA A 65 -11.10 -10.00 -6.23
C ALA A 65 -11.57 -10.90 -5.07
N THR A 66 -10.82 -11.99 -4.84
CA THR A 66 -11.10 -12.90 -3.73
C THR A 66 -10.40 -12.38 -2.49
N ASN A 67 -11.16 -12.29 -1.41
CA ASN A 67 -10.74 -11.70 -0.16
C ASN A 67 -10.80 -12.75 0.95
N THR A 68 -9.72 -12.88 1.72
CA THR A 68 -9.69 -13.72 2.92
C THR A 68 -9.32 -12.89 4.13
N PHE A 69 -9.84 -13.28 5.29
CA PHE A 69 -9.67 -12.55 6.54
C PHE A 69 -9.12 -13.49 7.61
N GLU A 70 -8.18 -12.99 8.40
CA GLU A 70 -7.54 -13.71 9.49
C GLU A 70 -7.43 -12.82 10.73
N GLY A 71 -7.37 -13.45 11.90
CA GLY A 71 -7.30 -12.74 13.17
C GLY A 71 -8.65 -12.19 13.65
N PRO A 72 -8.65 -11.15 14.50
CA PRO A 72 -9.88 -10.53 14.99
C PRO A 72 -10.63 -9.80 13.87
N THR A 73 -11.93 -9.60 14.04
CA THR A 73 -12.78 -8.90 13.06
C THR A 73 -12.32 -7.45 12.81
N ALA A 74 -11.78 -6.80 13.84
CA ALA A 74 -11.33 -5.42 13.79
C ALA A 74 -10.18 -5.17 14.78
N GLY A 75 -9.40 -4.12 14.53
CA GLY A 75 -8.31 -3.72 15.43
C GLY A 75 -7.00 -4.44 15.18
N LYS A 76 -6.09 -4.33 16.16
CA LYS A 76 -4.75 -4.89 16.08
C LYS A 76 -4.77 -6.38 15.72
N ASP A 77 -3.86 -6.76 14.83
CA ASP A 77 -3.66 -8.10 14.27
C ASP A 77 -4.78 -8.59 13.34
N ALA A 78 -5.84 -7.80 13.09
CA ALA A 78 -6.80 -8.09 12.02
C ALA A 78 -6.07 -8.03 10.67
N ALA A 79 -6.26 -9.06 9.86
CA ALA A 79 -5.60 -9.21 8.57
C ALA A 79 -6.59 -9.47 7.43
N PHE A 80 -6.25 -8.95 6.26
CA PHE A 80 -7.00 -9.09 5.02
C PHE A 80 -6.03 -9.38 3.87
N SER A 81 -6.28 -10.45 3.13
CA SER A 81 -5.55 -10.77 1.91
C SER A 81 -6.47 -10.67 0.71
N TRP A 82 -5.94 -10.18 -0.41
CA TRP A 82 -6.65 -10.12 -1.67
C TRP A 82 -5.87 -10.84 -2.77
N SER A 83 -6.61 -11.47 -3.68
CA SER A 83 -6.11 -11.96 -4.97
C SER A 83 -7.01 -11.39 -6.06
N GLY A 84 -6.46 -10.44 -6.83
CA GLY A 84 -7.16 -9.75 -7.91
C GLY A 84 -6.45 -9.86 -9.26
N ASN A 85 -6.93 -9.10 -10.24
CA ASN A 85 -6.39 -9.04 -11.59
C ASN A 85 -5.03 -8.29 -11.67
N MET A 86 -4.44 -8.21 -12.87
CA MET A 86 -3.15 -7.55 -13.10
C MET A 86 -3.07 -6.07 -12.66
N SER A 87 -4.21 -5.39 -12.49
CA SER A 87 -4.25 -3.98 -12.08
C SER A 87 -4.26 -3.80 -10.56
N VAL A 88 -4.76 -4.80 -9.81
CA VAL A 88 -4.87 -4.77 -8.34
C VAL A 88 -3.81 -5.65 -7.68
N GLY A 89 -3.36 -6.69 -8.38
CA GLY A 89 -2.39 -7.66 -7.90
C GLY A 89 -2.92 -8.51 -6.74
N GLU A 90 -1.99 -9.02 -5.96
CA GLU A 90 -2.23 -9.81 -4.77
C GLU A 90 -1.41 -9.26 -3.61
N GLY A 91 -1.91 -9.44 -2.39
CA GLY A 91 -1.21 -8.98 -1.20
C GLY A 91 -1.99 -9.22 0.08
N THR A 92 -1.36 -8.85 1.19
CA THR A 92 -1.92 -8.94 2.53
C THR A 92 -1.69 -7.64 3.27
N MET A 93 -2.68 -7.25 4.06
CA MET A 93 -2.60 -6.11 4.96
C MET A 93 -2.99 -6.54 6.36
N THR A 94 -2.22 -6.09 7.35
CA THR A 94 -2.48 -6.34 8.77
C THR A 94 -2.51 -5.02 9.52
N ILE A 95 -3.49 -4.84 10.41
CA ILE A 95 -3.52 -3.69 11.31
C ILE A 95 -2.50 -3.92 12.41
N THR A 96 -1.41 -3.16 12.41
CA THR A 96 -0.35 -3.30 13.42
C THR A 96 -0.73 -2.62 14.75
N GLU A 97 -1.50 -1.53 14.67
CA GLU A 97 -1.97 -0.75 15.80
C GLU A 97 -3.34 -0.15 15.48
N SER A 98 -4.18 -0.01 16.51
CA SER A 98 -5.49 0.63 16.39
C SER A 98 -5.84 1.32 17.69
N HIS A 99 -6.04 2.63 17.61
CA HIS A 99 -6.44 3.47 18.72
C HIS A 99 -7.79 4.09 18.38
N PRO A 100 -8.89 3.66 19.00
CA PRO A 100 -10.14 4.40 18.87
C PRO A 100 -9.91 5.83 19.37
N ALA A 101 -10.51 6.80 18.70
CA ALA A 101 -10.43 8.20 19.15
C ALA A 101 -10.89 8.26 20.62
N GLU A 102 -10.05 8.85 21.48
CA GLU A 102 -10.43 9.15 22.85
C GLU A 102 -11.70 10.02 22.82
N ALA A 103 -12.69 9.63 23.62
CA ALA A 103 -13.97 10.32 23.74
C ALA A 103 -13.82 11.69 24.41
#